data_AF-A0AAP8T1L9-F1
#
_entry.id   AF-A0AAP8T1L9-F1
#
_cell.length_a   1.000
_cell.length_b   1.000
_cell.length_c   1.000
_cell.angle_alpha   90.00
_cell.angle_beta   90.00
_cell.angle_gamma   90.00
#
_symmetry.space_group_name_H-M   'P 1'
#
loop_
_entity.id
_entity.type
_entity.pdbx_description
1 polymer ?
#
loop_
_entity_poly.entity_id
_entity_poly.type
_entity_poly.pdbx_seq_one_letter_code
_entity_poly.pdbx_strand_id
1 'polypeptide(L)' 'VYRMQGVEIGDKHVEVMVRQMLKKVRVMDAGETDLLPGTLLELHQFTEANKEALYAGKQPATARPLLLGITKASLETDSF' A
#
# COMPACT_ATOMS: atom_id res chain seq x y z
N VAL A 1 11.99 -9.94 21.53
CA VAL A 1 13.28 -9.21 21.59
C VAL A 1 13.13 -7.89 22.34
N TYR A 2 12.33 -6.92 21.88
CA TYR A 2 12.18 -5.61 22.54
C TYR A 2 11.59 -5.66 23.97
N ARG A 3 10.52 -6.44 24.21
CA ARG A 3 9.99 -6.64 25.57
C ARG A 3 10.98 -7.33 26.52
N MET A 4 11.91 -8.14 26.00
CA MET A 4 12.94 -8.80 26.81
C MET A 4 14.12 -7.88 27.14
N GLN A 5 14.26 -6.74 26.46
CA GLN A 5 15.36 -5.79 26.65
C GLN A 5 14.95 -4.53 27.43
N GLY A 6 13.79 -4.53 28.09
CA GLY A 6 13.34 -3.43 28.95
C GLY A 6 12.93 -2.15 28.19
N VAL A 7 12.80 -2.22 26.86
CA VAL A 7 12.33 -1.09 26.05
C VAL A 7 10.82 -1.23 25.86
N GLU A 8 10.04 -0.33 26.47
CA GLU A 8 8.60 -0.20 26.23
C GLU A 8 8.35 0.45 24.86
N ILE A 9 8.48 -0.34 23.79
CA ILE A 9 7.89 0.04 22.51
C ILE A 9 6.40 -0.31 22.61
N GLY A 10 5.55 0.70 22.73
CA GLY A 10 4.10 0.48 22.69
C GLY A 10 3.71 -0.15 21.36
N ASP A 11 2.86 -1.19 21.39
CA ASP A 11 2.45 -1.98 20.22
C ASP A 11 1.93 -1.11 19.05
N LYS A 12 1.35 0.06 19.36
CA LYS A 12 0.92 1.08 18.38
C LYS A 12 2.06 1.61 17.49
N HIS A 13 3.30 1.69 17.99
CA HIS A 13 4.44 2.14 17.18
C HIS A 13 4.79 1.12 16.12
N VAL A 14 4.81 -0.17 16.49
CA VAL A 14 5.07 -1.26 15.55
C VAL A 14 3.94 -1.33 14.51
N GLU A 15 2.68 -1.17 14.94
CA GLU A 15 1.54 -1.10 14.04
C GLU A 15 1.69 0.03 13.00
N VAL A 16 2.04 1.23 13.45
CA VAL A 16 2.24 2.37 12.55
C VAL A 16 3.41 2.12 11.59
N MET A 17 4.53 1.54 12.05
CA MET A 17 5.67 1.20 11.20
C MET A 17 5.30 0.17 10.13
N VAL A 18 4.63 -0.91 10.52
CA VAL A 18 4.17 -1.95 9.58
C VAL A 18 3.17 -1.38 8.58
N ARG A 19 2.29 -0.49 9.04
CA ARG A 19 1.36 0.24 8.15
C ARG A 19 2.10 1.08 7.11
N GLN A 20 3.19 1.76 7.47
CA GLN A 20 4.01 2.50 6.49
C GLN A 20 4.67 1.57 5.46
N MET A 21 5.10 0.38 5.88
CA MET A 21 5.73 -0.60 4.99
C MET A 21 4.76 -1.27 3.99
N LEU A 22 3.44 -1.26 4.27
CA LEU A 22 2.38 -1.91 3.47
C LEU A 22 1.56 -0.94 2.61
N LYS A 23 2.03 0.31 2.45
CA LYS A 23 1.29 1.37 1.75
C LYS A 23 1.13 1.16 0.24
N LYS A 24 2.07 0.45 -0.40
CA LYS A 24 2.09 0.28 -1.86
C LYS A 24 1.50 -1.05 -2.29
N VAL A 25 0.85 -1.04 -3.44
CA VAL A 25 0.35 -2.22 -4.15
C VAL A 25 0.90 -2.25 -5.56
N ARG A 26 1.16 -3.46 -6.07
CA ARG A 26 1.52 -3.68 -7.46
C ARG A 26 0.32 -4.14 -8.25
N VAL A 27 -0.04 -3.42 -9.30
CA VAL A 27 -1.12 -3.82 -10.21
C VAL A 27 -0.73 -5.12 -10.91
N MET A 28 -1.58 -6.13 -10.81
CA MET A 28 -1.42 -7.40 -11.50
C MET A 28 -2.19 -7.39 -12.82
N ASP A 29 -3.43 -6.91 -12.78
CA ASP A 29 -4.30 -6.74 -13.93
C ASP A 29 -5.04 -5.41 -13.80
N ALA A 30 -5.12 -4.66 -14.89
CA ALA A 30 -5.80 -3.37 -14.94
C ALA A 30 -7.31 -3.51 -15.11
N GLY A 31 -7.81 -4.67 -15.54
CA GLY A 31 -9.22 -4.82 -15.90
C GLY A 31 -9.63 -3.76 -16.93
N GLU A 32 -10.69 -3.00 -16.61
CA GLU A 32 -11.18 -1.87 -17.42
C GLU A 32 -10.92 -0.51 -16.75
N THR A 33 -9.97 -0.47 -15.81
CA THR A 33 -9.50 0.79 -15.19
C THR A 33 -8.40 1.44 -16.04
N ASP A 34 -8.11 2.71 -15.78
CA ASP A 34 -7.00 3.43 -16.42
C ASP A 34 -5.63 3.12 -15.79
N LEU A 35 -5.54 2.10 -14.94
CA LEU A 35 -4.29 1.68 -14.30
C LEU A 35 -3.41 0.88 -15.27
N LEU A 36 -2.11 0.94 -15.07
CA LEU A 36 -1.15 0.18 -15.87
C LEU A 36 -0.67 -1.08 -15.13
N PRO A 37 -0.76 -2.29 -15.72
CA PRO A 37 -0.24 -3.50 -15.11
C PRO A 37 1.25 -3.39 -14.80
N GLY A 38 1.67 -3.93 -13.66
CA GLY A 38 3.05 -3.90 -13.19
C GLY A 38 3.46 -2.62 -12.45
N THR A 39 2.64 -1.57 -12.51
CA THR A 39 2.88 -0.28 -11.82
C THR A 39 2.72 -0.42 -10.32
N LEU A 40 3.51 0.35 -9.58
CA LEU A 40 3.41 0.49 -8.13
C LEU A 40 2.60 1.75 -7.80
N LEU A 41 1.52 1.57 -7.05
CA LEU A 41 0.60 2.63 -6.66
C LEU A 41 0.47 2.66 -5.14
N GLU A 42 0.07 3.80 -4.59
CA GLU A 42 -0.45 3.83 -3.22
C GLU A 42 -1.78 3.07 -3.14
N LEU A 43 -2.01 2.39 -2.01
CA LEU A 43 -3.24 1.64 -1.76
C LEU A 43 -4.48 2.52 -1.92
N HIS A 44 -4.42 3.79 -1.51
CA HIS A 44 -5.54 4.71 -1.66
C HIS A 44 -5.83 5.04 -3.14
N GLN A 45 -4.80 5.25 -3.96
CA GLN A 45 -4.96 5.57 -5.39
C GLN A 45 -5.60 4.40 -6.13
N PHE A 46 -5.12 3.18 -5.84
CA PHE A 46 -5.71 1.96 -6.37
C PHE A 46 -7.18 1.80 -5.93
N THR A 47 -7.48 2.11 -4.67
CA THR A 47 -8.85 1.99 -4.13
C THR A 47 -9.80 2.97 -4.81
N GLU A 48 -9.38 4.23 -5.01
CA GLU A 48 -10.22 5.23 -5.68
C GLU A 48 -10.43 4.88 -7.16
N ALA A 49 -9.39 4.49 -7.90
CA ALA A 49 -9.52 4.07 -9.30
C ALA A 49 -10.47 2.87 -9.46
N ASN A 50 -10.39 1.88 -8.57
CA ASN A 50 -11.31 0.75 -8.58
C ASN A 50 -12.74 1.13 -8.20
N LYS A 51 -12.90 2.07 -7.27
CA LYS A 51 -14.20 2.57 -6.86
C LYS A 51 -14.89 3.30 -8.03
N GLU A 52 -14.17 4.11 -8.78
CA GLU A 52 -14.68 4.75 -9.99
C GLU A 52 -15.12 3.73 -11.05
N ALA A 53 -14.29 2.72 -11.31
CA ALA A 53 -14.63 1.65 -12.25
C ALA A 53 -15.87 0.85 -11.81
N LEU A 54 -15.99 0.55 -10.52
CA LEU A 54 -17.17 -0.12 -9.96
C LEU A 54 -18.44 0.72 -10.11
N TYR A 55 -18.38 2.04 -9.88
CA TYR A 55 -19.53 2.93 -10.10
C TYR A 55 -19.92 3.04 -11.57
N ALA A 56 -18.96 2.94 -12.48
CA ALA A 56 -19.21 2.90 -13.92
C ALA A 56 -19.69 1.52 -14.41
N GLY A 57 -19.80 0.51 -13.54
CA GLY A 57 -20.17 -0.86 -13.91
C GLY A 57 -19.09 -1.63 -14.67
N LYS A 58 -17.84 -1.15 -14.63
CA LYS A 58 -16.67 -1.72 -15.30
C LYS A 58 -15.95 -2.75 -14.41
N GLN A 59 -15.11 -3.57 -15.02
CA GLN A 59 -14.29 -4.54 -14.29
C GLN A 59 -13.14 -3.84 -13.54
N PRO A 60 -13.04 -3.97 -12.19
CA PRO A 60 -11.98 -3.34 -11.41
C PRO A 60 -10.62 -4.02 -11.63
N ALA A 61 -9.55 -3.28 -11.37
CA ALA A 61 -8.19 -3.79 -11.38
C ALA A 61 -7.91 -4.70 -10.19
N THR A 62 -6.98 -5.62 -10.36
CA THR A 62 -6.44 -6.48 -9.29
C THR A 62 -5.00 -6.10 -8.98
N ALA A 63 -4.63 -6.14 -7.70
CA ALA A 63 -3.28 -5.81 -7.25
C ALA A 63 -2.83 -6.74 -6.12
N ARG A 64 -1.51 -6.79 -5.89
CA ARG A 64 -0.91 -7.46 -4.74
C ARG A 64 -0.23 -6.45 -3.81
N PRO A 65 -0.45 -6.54 -2.49
CA PRO A 65 0.26 -5.70 -1.54
C PRO A 65 1.75 -6.03 -1.57
N LEU A 66 2.58 -4.99 -1.48
CA LEU A 66 4.02 -5.13 -1.45
C LEU A 66 4.54 -4.62 -0.11
N LEU A 67 5.17 -5.51 0.66
CA LEU A 67 5.87 -5.14 1.88
C LEU A 67 7.23 -4.53 1.49
N LEU A 68 7.37 -3.23 1.70
CA LEU A 68 8.62 -2.51 1.45
C LEU A 68 9.48 -2.47 2.71
N GLY A 69 10.79 -2.59 2.55
CA GLY A 69 11.73 -2.29 3.64
C GLY A 69 11.63 -0.83 4.06
N ILE A 70 11.93 -0.52 5.32
CA ILE A 70 11.71 0.83 5.90
C ILE A 70 12.37 1.94 5.08
N THR A 71 13.58 1.70 4.57
CA THR A 71 14.33 2.69 3.78
C THR A 71 13.63 3.00 2.47
N LYS A 72 13.10 1.97 1.80
CA LYS A 72 12.39 2.14 0.52
C LYS A 72 11.02 2.76 0.74
N ALA A 73 10.33 2.40 1.81
CA ALA A 73 9.06 3.01 2.18
C ALA A 73 9.21 4.51 2.48
N SER A 74 10.28 4.92 3.17
CA SER A 74 10.55 6.34 3.45
C SER A 74 10.90 7.16 2.21
N LEU A 75 11.60 6.58 1.23
CA LEU A 75 11.97 7.27 -0.02
C LEU A 75 10.79 7.41 -1.00
N GLU A 76 9.84 6.47 -0.97
CA GLU A 76 8.69 6.46 -1.89
C GLU A 76 7.40 7.02 -1.27
N THR A 77 7.50 7.63 -0.08
CA THR A 77 6.41 8.40 0.50
C THR A 77 6.31 9.74 -0.22
N ASP A 78 5.15 10.04 -0.82
CA ASP A 78 4.87 11.35 -1.38
C ASP A 78 4.93 12.40 -0.25
N SER A 79 6.00 13.19 -0.24
CA SER A 79 6.15 14.37 0.63
C SER A 79 5.75 15.62 -0.15
N PHE A 80 4.94 16.47 0.48
CA PHE A 80 4.57 17.80 -0.02
C PHE A 80 5.78 18.71 -0.21
#